data_AF-A0A0F8CXM5-F1
#
_entry.id   AF-A0A0F8CXM5-F1
#
_cell.length_a   1.000
_cell.length_b   1.000
_cell.length_c   1.000
_cell.angle_alpha   90.00
_cell.angle_beta   90.00
_cell.angle_gamma   90.00
#
_symmetry.space_group_name_H-M   'P 1'
#
loop_
_entity.id
_entity.type
_entity.pdbx_description
1 polymer ?
#
loop_
_entity_poly.entity_id
_entity_poly.type
_entity_poly.pdbx_seq_one_letter_code
_entity_poly.pdbx_strand_id
1 'polypeptide(L)'
;MSGNTEEAGIRMLTEGELISGVVEKHNRFLEEYRKEFKELDSRLTQFEEDAKTAKISRTRMAERKEVLTEKRQQYYHQAEGLLEKELFPKLDTVTADKIKEDIKKLKGQIEPEEEQKFKDSFMEHLQELVREEGVGESILLQTRARMEDARTSNLELKEITESEKQLEEDDGNKNSEISKNKPQHKWLSSKIKSHEEALSYWEKQKV
;
A
#
# COMPACT_ATOMS: atom_id res chain seq x y z
N MET A 1 54.56 -43.53 -47.39
CA MET A 1 53.80 -43.20 -48.61
C MET A 1 52.65 -44.19 -48.70
N SER A 2 51.37 -43.89 -48.61
CA SER A 2 50.63 -42.64 -48.49
C SER A 2 49.19 -43.04 -48.14
N GLY A 3 48.47 -42.21 -47.40
CA GLY A 3 47.01 -42.31 -47.31
C GLY A 3 46.46 -42.35 -45.89
N ASN A 4 46.68 -41.26 -45.13
CA ASN A 4 45.89 -40.94 -43.96
C ASN A 4 44.54 -40.41 -44.48
N THR A 5 43.50 -41.24 -44.53
CA THR A 5 42.14 -40.78 -44.79
C THR A 5 41.51 -40.41 -43.44
N GLU A 6 41.69 -39.15 -43.06
CA GLU A 6 40.78 -38.45 -42.15
C GLU A 6 39.42 -38.34 -42.85
N GLU A 7 38.63 -39.41 -42.84
CA GLU A 7 37.19 -39.27 -43.00
C GLU A 7 36.65 -38.78 -41.66
N ALA A 8 36.04 -37.61 -41.65
CA ALA A 8 35.07 -37.24 -40.62
C ALA A 8 33.87 -38.20 -40.74
N GLY A 9 34.08 -39.45 -40.32
CA GLY A 9 33.15 -40.54 -40.45
C GLY A 9 31.92 -40.28 -39.59
N ILE A 10 30.76 -40.21 -40.23
CA ILE A 10 29.47 -40.12 -39.54
C ILE A 10 29.32 -41.39 -38.70
N ARG A 11 29.56 -41.28 -37.38
CA ARG A 11 29.33 -42.37 -36.43
C ARG A 11 27.83 -42.54 -36.23
N MET A 12 27.28 -43.63 -36.76
CA MET A 12 25.91 -44.03 -36.48
C MET A 12 25.83 -44.51 -35.03
N LEU A 13 24.97 -43.88 -34.23
CA LEU A 13 24.71 -44.27 -32.85
C LEU A 13 23.82 -45.51 -32.80
N THR A 14 24.04 -46.37 -31.81
CA THR A 14 23.14 -47.48 -31.52
C THR A 14 21.82 -46.98 -30.94
N GLU A 15 20.76 -47.80 -31.03
CA GLU A 15 19.45 -47.47 -30.46
C GLU A 15 19.53 -47.14 -28.96
N GLY A 16 20.30 -47.90 -28.19
CA GLY A 16 20.53 -47.63 -26.76
C GLY A 16 21.27 -46.33 -26.47
N GLU A 17 22.24 -45.94 -27.32
CA GLU A 17 22.93 -44.64 -27.23
C GLU A 17 21.99 -43.48 -27.58
N LEU A 18 21.12 -43.65 -28.58
CA LEU A 18 20.10 -42.66 -28.96
C LEU A 18 19.07 -42.46 -27.84
N ILE A 19 18.55 -43.55 -27.27
CA ILE A 19 17.59 -43.49 -26.15
C ILE A 19 18.24 -42.82 -24.93
N SER A 20 19.50 -43.15 -24.62
CA SER A 20 20.23 -42.52 -23.52
C SER A 20 20.40 -41.00 -23.73
N GLY A 21 20.76 -40.58 -24.95
CA GLY A 21 20.87 -39.16 -25.28
C GLY A 21 19.53 -38.41 -25.21
N VAL A 22 18.42 -39.06 -25.59
CA VAL A 22 17.06 -38.50 -25.45
C VAL A 22 16.68 -38.34 -23.97
N VAL A 23 16.95 -39.34 -23.14
CA VAL A 23 16.72 -39.28 -21.68
C VAL A 23 17.53 -38.16 -21.04
N GLU A 24 18.82 -38.05 -21.34
CA GLU A 24 19.67 -36.96 -20.85
C GLU A 24 19.15 -35.57 -21.26
N LYS A 25 18.69 -35.44 -22.50
CA LYS A 25 18.09 -34.20 -23.00
C LYS A 25 16.81 -33.83 -22.24
N HIS A 26 15.92 -34.79 -21.99
CA HIS A 26 14.71 -34.55 -21.21
C HIS A 26 15.04 -34.16 -19.76
N ASN A 27 16.01 -34.82 -19.13
CA ASN A 27 16.49 -34.48 -17.78
C ASN A 27 17.04 -33.05 -17.69
N ARG A 28 17.88 -32.64 -18.65
CA ARG A 28 18.42 -31.27 -18.69
C ARG A 28 17.31 -30.23 -18.78
N PHE A 29 16.33 -30.43 -19.67
CA PHE A 29 15.20 -29.52 -19.79
C PHE A 29 14.33 -29.49 -18.53
N LEU A 30 14.11 -30.64 -17.88
CA LEU A 30 13.38 -30.69 -16.61
C LEU A 30 14.08 -29.90 -15.52
N GLU A 31 15.41 -29.97 -15.44
CA GLU A 31 16.18 -29.21 -14.46
C GLU A 31 16.07 -27.69 -14.68
N GLU A 32 16.24 -27.24 -15.93
CA GLU A 32 16.06 -25.84 -16.32
C GLU A 32 14.64 -25.33 -16.03
N TYR A 33 13.62 -26.06 -16.51
CA TYR A 33 12.23 -25.64 -16.34
C TYR A 33 11.78 -25.68 -14.88
N ARG A 34 12.20 -26.67 -14.08
CA ARG A 34 11.87 -26.72 -12.65
C ARG A 34 12.52 -25.59 -11.88
N LYS A 35 13.76 -25.21 -12.22
CA LYS A 35 14.43 -24.08 -11.59
C LYS A 35 13.68 -22.78 -11.86
N GLU A 36 13.36 -22.52 -13.12
CA GLU A 36 12.62 -21.32 -13.54
C GLU A 36 11.21 -21.29 -12.93
N PHE A 37 10.51 -22.44 -12.96
CA PHE A 37 9.18 -22.58 -12.38
C PHE A 37 9.19 -22.27 -10.89
N LYS A 38 10.16 -22.79 -10.12
CA LYS A 38 10.26 -22.56 -8.68
C LYS A 38 10.50 -21.09 -8.34
N GLU A 39 11.34 -20.39 -9.12
CA GLU A 39 11.59 -18.96 -8.92
C GLU A 39 10.35 -18.12 -9.24
N LEU A 40 9.63 -18.48 -10.29
CA LEU A 40 8.42 -17.79 -10.70
C LEU A 40 7.26 -18.03 -9.71
N ASP A 41 7.13 -19.27 -9.23
CA ASP A 41 6.12 -19.69 -8.26
C ASP A 41 6.31 -19.00 -6.90
N SER A 42 7.55 -18.88 -6.44
CA SER A 42 7.86 -18.15 -5.20
C SER A 42 7.54 -16.66 -5.32
N ARG A 43 7.86 -16.03 -6.47
CA ARG A 43 7.49 -14.62 -6.72
C ARG A 43 5.98 -14.42 -6.76
N LEU A 44 5.23 -15.28 -7.44
CA LEU A 44 3.78 -15.20 -7.51
C LEU A 44 3.14 -15.39 -6.13
N THR A 45 3.64 -16.35 -5.35
CA THR A 45 3.19 -16.57 -3.96
C THR A 45 3.42 -15.34 -3.09
N GLN A 46 4.61 -14.73 -3.19
CA GLN A 46 4.92 -13.49 -2.48
C GLN A 46 3.96 -12.36 -2.86
N PHE A 47 3.63 -12.21 -4.14
CA PHE A 47 2.67 -11.19 -4.57
C PHE A 47 1.25 -11.44 -4.03
N GLU A 48 0.82 -12.71 -3.92
CA GLU A 48 -0.47 -13.05 -3.30
C GLU A 48 -0.50 -12.73 -1.80
N GLU A 49 0.59 -12.99 -1.08
CA GLU A 49 0.73 -12.66 0.35
C GLU A 49 0.79 -11.16 0.59
N ASP A 50 1.52 -10.44 -0.26
CA ASP A 50 1.55 -8.99 -0.27
C ASP A 50 0.15 -8.41 -0.51
N ALA A 51 -0.61 -8.95 -1.45
CA ALA A 51 -1.98 -8.51 -1.74
C ALA A 51 -2.93 -8.73 -0.55
N LYS A 52 -2.80 -9.86 0.16
CA LYS A 52 -3.54 -10.10 1.41
C LYS A 52 -3.18 -9.08 2.48
N THR A 53 -1.89 -8.80 2.63
CA THR A 53 -1.38 -7.83 3.61
C THR A 53 -1.83 -6.41 3.27
N ALA A 54 -1.76 -6.02 2.00
CA ALA A 54 -2.24 -4.73 1.51
C ALA A 54 -3.75 -4.55 1.77
N LYS A 55 -4.55 -5.61 1.56
CA LYS A 55 -5.98 -5.58 1.88
C LYS A 55 -6.24 -5.32 3.36
N ILE A 56 -5.53 -6.01 4.26
CA ILE A 56 -5.63 -5.78 5.71
C ILE A 56 -5.21 -4.34 6.05
N SER A 57 -4.11 -3.87 5.46
CA SER A 57 -3.63 -2.49 5.63
C SER A 57 -4.68 -1.46 5.22
N ARG A 58 -5.31 -1.62 4.05
CA ARG A 58 -6.40 -0.75 3.57
C ARG A 58 -7.57 -0.69 4.53
N THR A 59 -8.03 -1.84 5.03
CA THR A 59 -9.12 -1.87 6.02
C THR A 59 -8.74 -1.10 7.28
N ARG A 60 -7.53 -1.33 7.80
CA ARG A 60 -7.04 -0.62 8.99
C ARG A 60 -6.89 0.89 8.76
N MET A 61 -6.43 1.30 7.58
CA MET A 61 -6.32 2.71 7.20
C MET A 61 -7.70 3.37 7.11
N ALA A 62 -8.69 2.70 6.49
CA ALA A 62 -10.06 3.19 6.41
C ALA A 62 -10.71 3.36 7.80
N GLU A 63 -10.58 2.37 8.68
CA GLU A 63 -11.03 2.46 10.07
C GLU A 63 -10.35 3.63 10.81
N ARG A 64 -9.04 3.79 10.60
CA ARG A 64 -8.29 4.88 11.23
C ARG A 64 -8.73 6.24 10.72
N LYS A 65 -9.02 6.39 9.41
CA LYS A 65 -9.56 7.62 8.82
C LYS A 65 -10.89 8.01 9.43
N GLU A 66 -11.80 7.06 9.60
CA GLU A 66 -13.09 7.32 10.22
C GLU A 66 -12.91 7.83 11.67
N VAL A 67 -12.10 7.12 12.46
CA VAL A 67 -11.80 7.50 13.85
C VAL A 67 -11.16 8.88 13.95
N LEU A 68 -10.20 9.20 13.08
CA LEU A 68 -9.53 10.51 13.10
C LEU A 68 -10.45 11.64 12.65
N THR A 69 -11.31 11.38 11.67
CA THR A 69 -12.32 12.34 11.21
C THR A 69 -13.29 12.69 12.33
N GLU A 70 -13.81 11.67 13.01
CA GLU A 70 -14.69 11.84 14.17
C GLU A 70 -13.98 12.55 15.32
N LYS A 71 -12.76 12.14 15.67
CA LYS A 71 -11.96 12.80 16.71
C LYS A 71 -11.76 14.28 16.42
N ARG A 72 -11.40 14.62 15.19
CA ARG A 72 -11.21 16.01 14.76
C ARG A 72 -12.49 16.82 14.97
N GLN A 73 -13.64 16.29 14.56
CA GLN A 73 -14.94 16.95 14.78
C GLN A 73 -15.25 17.12 16.27
N GLN A 74 -15.01 16.08 17.08
CA GLN A 74 -15.23 16.13 18.52
C GLN A 74 -14.36 17.18 19.21
N TYR A 75 -13.09 17.32 18.83
CA TYR A 75 -12.22 18.35 19.42
C TYR A 75 -12.69 19.77 19.09
N TYR A 76 -13.12 20.02 17.85
CA TYR A 76 -13.71 21.32 17.51
C TYR A 76 -15.04 21.56 18.21
N HIS A 77 -15.87 20.54 18.41
CA HIS A 77 -17.09 20.66 19.18
C HIS A 77 -16.80 20.96 20.66
N GLN A 78 -15.77 20.34 21.25
CA GLN A 78 -15.34 20.64 22.62
C GLN A 78 -14.81 22.08 22.73
N ALA A 79 -14.04 22.54 21.75
CA ALA A 79 -13.57 23.93 21.70
C ALA A 79 -14.74 24.92 21.64
N GLU A 80 -15.72 24.66 20.77
CA GLU A 80 -16.96 25.44 20.67
C GLU A 80 -17.76 25.44 21.97
N GLY A 81 -17.98 24.28 22.58
CA GLY A 81 -18.73 24.16 23.84
C GLY A 81 -18.07 24.89 25.02
N LEU A 82 -16.73 24.95 25.06
CA LEU A 82 -16.01 25.76 26.06
C LEU A 82 -16.28 27.25 25.88
N LEU A 83 -16.27 27.73 24.63
CA LEU A 83 -16.55 29.12 24.31
C LEU A 83 -18.03 29.48 24.52
N GLU A 84 -18.94 28.58 24.17
CA GLU A 84 -20.39 28.74 24.40
C GLU A 84 -20.73 28.90 25.88
N LYS A 85 -20.02 28.18 26.75
CA LYS A 85 -20.29 28.20 28.18
C LYS A 85 -19.74 29.43 28.88
N GLU A 86 -18.52 29.86 28.53
CA GLU A 86 -17.77 30.80 29.35
C GLU A 86 -17.55 32.18 28.68
N LEU A 87 -17.51 32.23 27.34
CA LEU A 87 -17.24 33.46 26.58
C LEU A 87 -18.52 34.04 25.94
N PHE A 88 -19.30 33.22 25.23
CA PHE A 88 -20.48 33.72 24.50
C PHE A 88 -21.54 34.42 25.36
N PRO A 89 -21.79 34.04 26.64
CA PRO A 89 -22.73 34.76 27.48
C PRO A 89 -22.33 36.20 27.79
N LYS A 90 -21.06 36.57 27.56
CA LYS A 90 -20.52 37.92 27.80
C LYS A 90 -20.43 38.75 26.51
N LEU A 91 -20.46 38.11 25.35
CA LEU A 91 -20.39 38.76 24.05
C LEU A 91 -21.77 39.20 23.57
N ASP A 92 -21.78 40.21 22.68
CA ASP A 92 -22.95 40.51 21.89
C ASP A 92 -23.23 39.40 20.86
N THR A 93 -24.50 39.27 20.46
CA THR A 93 -24.95 38.21 19.55
C THR A 93 -24.18 38.20 18.22
N VAL A 94 -23.83 39.37 17.68
CA VAL A 94 -23.16 39.48 16.38
C VAL A 94 -21.73 38.94 16.47
N THR A 95 -21.01 39.30 17.52
CA THR A 95 -19.64 38.81 17.75
C THR A 95 -19.64 37.30 18.04
N ALA A 96 -20.57 36.81 18.86
CA ALA A 96 -20.70 35.39 19.14
C ALA A 96 -21.01 34.56 17.87
N ASP A 97 -21.91 35.05 17.00
CA ASP A 97 -22.24 34.38 15.74
C ASP A 97 -21.04 34.35 14.78
N LYS A 98 -20.24 35.42 14.73
CA LYS A 98 -19.01 35.46 13.92
C LYS A 98 -17.99 34.41 14.39
N ILE A 99 -17.81 34.24 15.70
CA ILE A 99 -16.91 33.20 16.24
C ILE A 99 -17.41 31.81 15.87
N LYS A 100 -18.71 31.55 15.96
CA LYS A 100 -19.31 30.27 15.53
C LYS A 100 -19.07 30.01 14.04
N GLU A 101 -19.22 31.03 13.20
CA GLU A 101 -18.89 30.91 11.78
C GLU A 101 -17.41 30.60 11.53
N ASP A 102 -16.50 31.23 12.27
CA ASP A 102 -15.06 31.00 12.10
C ASP A 102 -14.67 29.59 12.59
N ILE A 103 -15.28 29.08 13.66
CA ILE A 103 -15.14 27.68 14.08
C ILE A 103 -15.70 26.73 13.01
N LYS A 104 -16.84 27.06 12.39
CA LYS A 104 -17.42 26.27 11.31
C LYS A 104 -16.51 26.23 10.08
N LYS A 105 -15.86 27.35 9.75
CA LYS A 105 -14.83 27.39 8.69
C LYS A 105 -13.65 26.50 9.04
N LEU A 106 -13.14 26.58 10.27
CA LEU A 106 -12.04 25.71 10.75
C LEU A 106 -12.40 24.22 10.63
N LYS A 107 -13.59 23.82 11.09
CA LYS A 107 -14.10 22.44 10.93
C LYS A 107 -14.14 22.00 9.47
N GLY A 108 -14.48 22.92 8.56
CA GLY A 108 -14.57 22.67 7.12
C GLY A 108 -13.22 22.64 6.39
N GLN A 109 -12.14 23.14 6.99
CA GLN A 109 -10.81 23.08 6.36
C GLN A 109 -10.27 21.65 6.40
N ILE A 110 -9.91 21.12 5.23
CA ILE A 110 -9.37 19.77 5.12
C ILE A 110 -7.84 19.81 5.05
N GLU A 111 -7.27 20.85 4.43
CA GLU A 111 -5.82 20.96 4.32
C GLU A 111 -5.16 21.46 5.62
N PRO A 112 -4.19 20.72 6.20
CA PRO A 112 -3.54 21.09 7.45
C PRO A 112 -2.83 22.43 7.43
N GLU A 113 -2.25 22.83 6.29
CA GLU A 113 -1.54 24.10 6.16
C GLU A 113 -2.50 25.29 6.16
N GLU A 114 -3.69 25.14 5.55
CA GLU A 114 -4.73 26.15 5.57
C GLU A 114 -5.41 26.19 6.94
N GLU A 115 -5.71 25.04 7.52
CA GLU A 115 -6.25 24.89 8.88
C GLU A 115 -5.35 25.59 9.90
N GLN A 116 -4.03 25.44 9.81
CA GLN A 116 -3.08 26.11 10.69
C GLN A 116 -3.17 27.64 10.59
N LYS A 117 -3.18 28.19 9.37
CA LYS A 117 -3.28 29.65 9.16
C LYS A 117 -4.58 30.22 9.72
N PHE A 118 -5.70 29.55 9.45
CA PHE A 118 -6.99 29.94 9.99
C PHE A 118 -7.02 29.84 11.52
N LYS A 119 -6.42 28.79 12.09
CA LYS A 119 -6.35 28.58 13.53
C LYS A 119 -5.55 29.69 14.20
N ASP A 120 -4.41 30.07 13.64
CA ASP A 120 -3.56 31.11 14.20
C ASP A 120 -4.28 32.46 14.23
N SER A 121 -4.90 32.85 13.10
CA SER A 121 -5.72 34.07 13.03
C SER A 121 -6.92 34.02 13.99
N PHE A 122 -7.59 32.88 14.09
CA PHE A 122 -8.70 32.70 15.03
C PHE A 122 -8.24 32.87 16.49
N MET A 123 -7.10 32.26 16.85
CA MET A 123 -6.57 32.30 18.21
C MET A 123 -6.07 33.69 18.60
N GLU A 124 -5.57 34.48 17.65
CA GLU A 124 -5.22 35.89 17.86
C GLU A 124 -6.47 36.71 18.18
N HIS A 125 -7.52 36.63 17.35
CA HIS A 125 -8.79 37.33 17.62
C HIS A 125 -9.44 36.88 18.94
N LEU A 126 -9.40 35.58 19.24
CA LEU A 126 -9.92 35.04 20.50
C LEU A 126 -9.15 35.60 21.70
N GLN A 127 -7.85 35.81 21.58
CA GLN A 127 -7.03 36.37 22.65
C GLN A 127 -7.40 37.82 22.97
N GLU A 128 -7.69 38.63 21.96
CA GLU A 128 -8.16 40.00 22.15
C GLU A 128 -9.51 40.01 22.89
N LEU A 129 -10.47 39.22 22.42
CA LEU A 129 -11.81 39.12 23.02
C LEU A 129 -11.78 38.61 24.46
N VAL A 130 -10.98 37.60 24.76
CA VAL A 130 -10.84 37.07 26.13
C VAL A 130 -10.27 38.13 27.09
N ARG A 131 -9.35 38.99 26.61
CA ARG A 131 -8.81 40.11 27.39
C ARG A 131 -9.84 41.22 27.61
N GLU A 132 -10.58 41.59 26.56
CA GLU A 132 -11.61 42.63 26.63
C GLU A 132 -12.73 42.26 27.60
N GLU A 133 -13.21 41.02 27.55
CA GLU A 133 -14.31 40.52 28.38
C GLU A 133 -13.89 40.04 29.77
N GLY A 134 -12.60 40.20 30.12
CA GLY A 134 -12.04 39.75 31.41
C GLY A 134 -12.28 38.27 31.69
N VAL A 135 -12.29 37.45 30.64
CA VAL A 135 -12.49 36.00 30.73
C VAL A 135 -11.17 35.35 31.13
N GLY A 136 -11.22 34.33 31.99
CA GLY A 136 -10.02 33.69 32.51
C GLY A 136 -9.15 33.08 31.41
N GLU A 137 -7.84 33.31 31.47
CA GLU A 137 -6.84 32.80 30.49
C GLU A 137 -6.87 31.26 30.34
N SER A 138 -7.40 30.56 31.34
CA SER A 138 -7.65 29.11 31.29
C SER A 138 -8.50 28.69 30.08
N ILE A 139 -9.51 29.47 29.69
CA ILE A 139 -10.39 29.13 28.56
C ILE A 139 -9.63 29.20 27.24
N LEU A 140 -8.77 30.21 27.09
CA LEU A 140 -7.92 30.35 25.91
C LEU A 140 -6.93 29.18 25.78
N LEU A 141 -6.32 28.76 26.90
CA LEU A 141 -5.42 27.61 26.93
C LEU A 141 -6.15 26.30 26.58
N GLN A 142 -7.33 26.06 27.15
CA GLN A 142 -8.11 24.87 26.88
C GLN A 142 -8.60 24.82 25.42
N THR A 143 -9.09 25.95 24.90
CA THR A 143 -9.53 26.07 23.50
C THR A 143 -8.37 25.81 22.55
N ARG A 144 -7.20 26.41 22.82
CA ARG A 144 -5.98 26.17 22.04
C ARG A 144 -5.61 24.70 22.04
N ALA A 145 -5.59 24.05 23.21
CA ALA A 145 -5.25 22.64 23.32
C ALA A 145 -6.18 21.75 22.47
N ARG A 146 -7.50 22.00 22.50
CA ARG A 146 -8.45 21.26 21.66
C ARG A 146 -8.24 21.49 20.17
N MET A 147 -7.92 22.71 19.77
CA MET A 147 -7.62 23.01 18.36
C MET A 147 -6.29 22.38 17.90
N GLU A 148 -5.29 22.25 18.78
CA GLU A 148 -4.09 21.47 18.47
C GLU A 148 -4.39 19.97 18.35
N ASP A 149 -5.20 19.40 19.24
CA ASP A 149 -5.62 17.98 19.16
C ASP A 149 -6.36 17.70 17.82
N ALA A 150 -7.20 18.63 17.39
CA ALA A 150 -7.88 18.57 16.10
C ALA A 150 -6.89 18.59 14.92
N ARG A 151 -5.91 19.49 14.96
CA ARG A 151 -4.85 19.60 13.95
C ARG A 151 -3.98 18.34 13.90
N THR A 152 -3.57 17.80 15.03
CA THR A 152 -2.78 16.55 15.07
C THR A 152 -3.55 15.41 14.39
N SER A 153 -4.86 15.34 14.61
CA SER A 153 -5.71 14.37 13.92
C SER A 153 -5.75 14.60 12.41
N ASN A 154 -5.77 15.87 11.96
CA ASN A 154 -5.76 16.21 10.54
C ASN A 154 -4.42 15.93 9.84
N LEU A 155 -3.30 16.18 10.52
CA LEU A 155 -1.98 15.80 10.02
C LEU A 155 -1.87 14.29 9.80
N GLU A 156 -2.33 13.50 10.77
CA GLU A 156 -2.35 12.04 10.63
C GLU A 156 -3.27 11.57 9.49
N LEU A 157 -4.41 12.24 9.26
CA LEU A 157 -5.28 11.96 8.11
C LEU A 157 -4.58 12.18 6.76
N LYS A 158 -3.76 13.23 6.65
CA LYS A 158 -2.97 13.52 5.46
C LYS A 158 -1.91 12.43 5.21
N GLU A 159 -1.17 12.06 6.26
CA GLU A 159 -0.17 10.97 6.19
C GLU A 159 -0.79 9.63 5.74
N ILE A 160 -1.98 9.29 6.25
CA ILE A 160 -2.68 8.06 5.81
C ILE A 160 -3.10 8.16 4.35
N THR A 161 -3.57 9.33 3.90
CA THR A 161 -3.99 9.53 2.51
C THR A 161 -2.81 9.44 1.54
N GLU A 162 -1.65 9.97 1.91
CA GLU A 162 -0.41 9.80 1.14
C GLU A 162 0.04 8.33 1.10
N SER A 163 -0.06 7.63 2.23
CA SER A 163 0.29 6.21 2.33
C SER A 163 -0.63 5.32 1.48
N GLU A 164 -1.93 5.63 1.42
CA GLU A 164 -2.88 4.90 0.56
C GLU A 164 -2.54 5.05 -0.92
N LYS A 165 -2.16 6.26 -1.35
CA LYS A 165 -1.74 6.50 -2.72
C LYS A 165 -0.54 5.64 -3.10
N GLN A 166 0.46 5.55 -2.21
CA GLN A 166 1.62 4.69 -2.42
C GLN A 166 1.21 3.20 -2.52
N LEU A 167 0.30 2.73 -1.67
CA LEU A 167 -0.20 1.36 -1.72
C LEU A 167 -0.95 1.05 -3.03
N GLU A 168 -1.70 2.01 -3.56
CA GLU A 168 -2.38 1.86 -4.86
C GLU A 168 -1.38 1.75 -6.03
N GLU A 169 -0.34 2.58 -6.03
CA GLU A 169 0.73 2.52 -7.03
C GLU A 169 1.50 1.18 -6.96
N ASP A 170 1.85 0.74 -5.76
CA ASP A 170 2.54 -0.54 -5.53
C ASP A 170 1.69 -1.74 -5.97
N ASP A 171 0.40 -1.75 -5.63
CA ASP A 171 -0.54 -2.80 -6.05
C ASP A 171 -0.72 -2.83 -7.58
N GLY A 172 -0.78 -1.66 -8.22
CA GLY A 172 -0.83 -1.55 -9.68
C GLY A 172 0.38 -2.21 -10.34
N ASN A 173 1.57 -1.92 -9.82
CA ASN A 173 2.82 -2.51 -10.30
C ASN A 173 2.84 -4.03 -10.10
N LYS A 174 2.49 -4.53 -8.91
CA LYS A 174 2.44 -5.99 -8.60
C LYS A 174 1.44 -6.73 -9.47
N ASN A 175 0.24 -6.17 -9.68
CA ASN A 175 -0.77 -6.77 -10.57
C ASN A 175 -0.28 -6.86 -12.02
N SER A 176 0.46 -5.85 -12.49
CA SER A 176 1.08 -5.89 -13.81
C SER A 176 2.08 -7.04 -13.91
N GLU A 177 2.91 -7.26 -12.89
CA GLU A 177 3.89 -8.34 -12.85
C GLU A 177 3.21 -9.71 -12.77
N ILE A 178 2.17 -9.87 -11.95
CA ILE A 178 1.37 -11.10 -11.92
C ILE A 178 0.81 -11.41 -13.31
N SER A 179 0.23 -10.41 -13.99
CA SER A 179 -0.39 -10.59 -15.30
C SER A 179 0.61 -11.04 -16.38
N LYS A 180 1.86 -10.58 -16.32
CA LYS A 180 2.95 -10.99 -17.21
C LYS A 180 3.48 -12.39 -16.92
N ASN A 181 3.63 -12.73 -15.63
CA ASN A 181 4.30 -13.96 -15.20
C ASN A 181 3.35 -15.18 -15.16
N LYS A 182 2.05 -14.98 -14.96
CA LYS A 182 1.07 -16.08 -14.87
C LYS A 182 0.97 -16.96 -16.13
N PRO A 183 1.01 -16.43 -17.37
CA PRO A 183 1.06 -17.26 -18.57
C PRO A 183 2.33 -18.13 -18.64
N GLN A 184 3.49 -17.57 -18.29
CA GLN A 184 4.77 -18.28 -18.27
C GLN A 184 4.78 -19.39 -17.21
N HIS A 185 4.22 -19.13 -16.03
CA HIS A 185 4.05 -20.12 -14.97
C HIS A 185 3.23 -21.33 -15.45
N LYS A 186 2.09 -21.07 -16.09
CA LYS A 186 1.24 -22.11 -16.66
C LYS A 186 1.95 -22.88 -17.78
N TRP A 187 2.71 -22.19 -18.63
CA TRP A 187 3.46 -22.81 -19.71
C TRP A 187 4.56 -23.73 -19.17
N LEU A 188 5.35 -23.27 -18.20
CA LEU A 188 6.39 -24.07 -17.54
C LEU A 188 5.81 -25.30 -16.85
N SER A 189 4.71 -25.14 -16.11
CA SER A 189 4.01 -26.28 -15.47
C SER A 189 3.61 -27.35 -16.49
N SER A 190 3.05 -26.93 -17.63
CA SER A 190 2.64 -27.83 -18.71
C SER A 190 3.86 -28.51 -19.36
N LYS A 191 4.96 -27.77 -19.55
CA LYS A 191 6.21 -28.31 -20.12
C LYS A 191 6.88 -29.31 -19.21
N ILE A 192 6.98 -29.03 -17.92
CA ILE A 192 7.52 -29.97 -16.92
C ILE A 192 6.76 -31.28 -16.99
N LYS A 193 5.41 -31.23 -16.92
CA LYS A 193 4.57 -32.42 -17.00
C LYS A 193 4.79 -33.21 -18.30
N SER A 194 4.83 -32.53 -19.45
CA SER A 194 5.08 -33.17 -20.74
C SER A 194 6.47 -33.83 -20.82
N HIS A 195 7.50 -33.22 -20.24
CA HIS A 195 8.84 -33.80 -20.21
C HIS A 195 8.95 -34.96 -19.22
N GLU A 196 8.23 -34.94 -18.10
CA GLU A 196 8.14 -36.06 -17.15
C GLU A 196 7.47 -37.27 -17.79
N GLU A 197 6.37 -37.07 -18.52
CA GLU A 197 5.68 -38.12 -19.27
C GLU A 197 6.58 -38.73 -20.36
N ALA A 198 7.28 -37.88 -21.12
CA ALA A 198 8.22 -38.32 -22.14
C ALA A 198 9.42 -39.08 -21.54
N LEU A 199 9.98 -38.60 -20.43
CA LEU A 199 11.06 -39.28 -19.71
C LEU A 199 10.62 -40.68 -19.28
N SER A 200 9.44 -40.79 -18.66
CA SER A 200 8.87 -42.07 -18.23
C SER A 200 8.66 -43.04 -19.41
N TYR A 201 8.30 -42.54 -20.59
CA TYR A 201 8.21 -43.34 -21.80
C TYR A 201 9.58 -43.86 -22.25
N TRP A 202 10.57 -42.97 -22.41
CA TRP A 202 11.89 -43.34 -22.92
C TRP A 202 12.69 -44.22 -21.97
N GLU A 203 12.54 -44.04 -20.66
CA GLU A 203 13.16 -44.91 -19.66
C GLU A 203 12.65 -46.36 -19.76
N LYS A 204 11.38 -46.56 -20.14
CA LYS A 204 10.81 -47.90 -20.38
C LYS A 204 11.34 -48.55 -21.66
N GLN A 205 11.78 -47.76 -22.63
CA GLN A 205 12.37 -48.25 -23.89
C GLN A 205 13.86 -48.60 -23.74
N LYS A 206 14.47 -48.32 -22.58
CA LYS A 206 15.88 -48.61 -22.28
C LYS A 206 16.13 -50.10 -21.96
N VAL A 207 15.08 -50.93 -21.99
CA VAL A 207 15.07 -52.38 -21.69
C VAL A 207 15.42 -53.18 -22.94
#